data_AF-A0A8C5KFT2-F1
#
_entry.id   AF-A0A8C5KFT2-F1
#
_cell.length_a   1.000
_cell.length_b   1.000
_cell.length_c   1.000
_cell.angle_alpha   90.00
_cell.angle_beta   90.00
_cell.angle_gamma   90.00
#
_symmetry.space_group_name_H-M   'P 1'
#
loop_
_entity.id
_entity.type
_entity.pdbx_description
1 polymer ?
#
loop_
_entity_poly.entity_id
_entity_poly.type
_entity_poly.pdbx_seq_one_letter_code
_entity_poly.pdbx_strand_id
1 'polypeptide(L)'
;MPGTEKPHQDLTRWKKKPVFRTVSQICPPPRRPLTVADIRPGMENHRLGVLRDSMFQNPLIVKAELGKPRERSCSLPGIDFNYGLYIRGLDGGVPEAIGHWNVFKQQPTCPHEMKRNYIAMNRGAVKAGLVTARENLLYRELNDVRISDQDDRRQKEPPSVPPNITFGIRSRPSTPFFDLLQHRYQQLWVQEQKAAQQAIKLEKKQKVILGKLYETRSCQLRKYKPPVKLDALWHMPHFQKVGRHLDTFPTEADRQRALKAHREEYAVRQGTLRMGNYTHP
;
A
#
# COMPACT_ATOMS: atom_id res chain seq x y z
N MET A 1 -76.92 35.54 -26.12
CA MET A 1 -75.92 36.61 -25.98
C MET A 1 -75.86 37.02 -24.51
N PRO A 2 -74.70 37.32 -23.92
CA PRO A 2 -73.40 36.63 -23.96
C PRO A 2 -72.91 36.28 -22.53
N GLY A 3 -71.76 35.61 -22.38
CA GLY A 3 -71.07 35.46 -21.10
C GLY A 3 -70.29 34.15 -20.91
N THR A 4 -69.41 33.82 -21.86
CA THR A 4 -68.46 32.71 -21.75
C THR A 4 -67.23 33.17 -20.95
N GLU A 5 -67.20 32.92 -19.64
CA GLU A 5 -65.98 33.07 -18.84
C GLU A 5 -65.30 31.71 -18.65
N LYS A 6 -64.17 31.53 -19.33
CA LYS A 6 -63.28 30.37 -19.18
C LYS A 6 -62.49 30.52 -17.87
N PRO A 7 -62.20 29.44 -17.13
CA PRO A 7 -61.34 29.52 -15.96
C PRO A 7 -59.91 29.88 -16.36
N HIS A 8 -59.41 30.94 -15.75
CA HIS A 8 -58.05 31.46 -15.87
C HIS A 8 -57.06 30.38 -15.37
N GLN A 9 -56.29 29.77 -16.28
CA GLN A 9 -55.17 28.91 -15.89
C GLN A 9 -53.97 29.80 -15.54
N ASP A 10 -53.61 29.83 -14.26
CA ASP A 10 -52.37 30.46 -13.78
C ASP A 10 -51.14 29.70 -14.33
N LEU A 11 -50.64 30.17 -15.48
CA LEU A 11 -49.44 29.69 -16.14
C LEU A 11 -48.17 30.39 -15.62
N THR A 12 -47.94 30.43 -14.30
CA THR A 12 -46.66 30.97 -13.76
C THR A 12 -46.17 30.25 -12.50
N ARG A 13 -46.33 28.92 -12.42
CA ARG A 13 -45.55 28.12 -11.45
C ARG A 13 -44.35 27.48 -12.15
N TRP A 14 -43.27 28.24 -12.28
CA TRP A 14 -41.96 27.70 -12.66
C TRP A 14 -41.53 26.67 -11.60
N LYS A 15 -41.85 25.39 -11.84
CA LYS A 15 -41.28 24.29 -11.08
C LYS A 15 -39.80 24.23 -11.45
N LYS A 16 -38.92 24.69 -10.55
CA LYS A 16 -37.49 24.40 -10.62
C LYS A 16 -37.36 22.88 -10.75
N LYS A 17 -36.82 22.40 -11.89
CA LYS A 17 -36.52 20.98 -12.05
C LYS A 17 -35.56 20.60 -10.90
N PRO A 18 -35.81 19.50 -10.17
CA PRO A 18 -34.85 19.03 -9.19
C PRO A 18 -33.54 18.79 -9.93
N VAL A 19 -32.48 19.48 -9.49
CA VAL A 19 -31.13 19.22 -9.94
C VAL A 19 -30.78 17.84 -9.39
N PHE A 20 -30.99 16.79 -10.18
CA PHE A 20 -30.50 15.47 -9.84
C PHE A 20 -28.98 15.51 -9.90
N ARG A 21 -28.35 15.77 -8.75
CA ARG A 21 -26.95 15.43 -8.56
C ARG A 21 -26.87 13.91 -8.67
N THR A 22 -26.05 13.42 -9.58
CA THR A 22 -25.75 11.99 -9.68
C THR A 22 -25.27 11.48 -8.32
N VAL A 23 -25.67 10.28 -7.92
CA VAL A 23 -25.37 9.69 -6.59
C VAL A 23 -23.86 9.70 -6.28
N SER A 24 -23.01 9.63 -7.31
CA SER A 24 -21.55 9.77 -7.22
C SER A 24 -21.04 11.15 -6.81
N GLN A 25 -21.87 12.21 -6.88
CA GLN A 25 -21.55 13.56 -6.41
C GLN A 25 -21.96 13.81 -4.95
N ILE A 26 -22.86 12.99 -4.39
CA ILE A 26 -23.35 13.14 -3.01
C ILE A 26 -22.54 12.24 -2.07
N CYS A 27 -22.12 11.06 -2.52
CA CYS A 27 -21.43 10.10 -1.67
C CYS A 27 -20.23 9.45 -2.38
N PRO A 28 -19.01 9.52 -1.81
CA PRO A 28 -17.91 8.72 -2.32
C PRO A 28 -18.19 7.22 -2.12
N PRO A 29 -17.65 6.34 -2.98
CA PRO A 29 -17.79 4.89 -2.85
C PRO A 29 -17.28 4.38 -1.49
N PRO A 30 -17.68 3.15 -1.07
CA PRO A 30 -17.20 2.53 0.17
C PRO A 30 -15.68 2.70 0.30
N ARG A 31 -15.26 3.33 1.39
CA ARG A 31 -13.84 3.63 1.62
C ARG A 31 -13.12 2.33 1.93
N ARG A 32 -12.50 1.77 0.89
CA ARG A 32 -11.47 0.74 1.02
C ARG A 32 -10.23 1.33 1.70
N PRO A 33 -9.42 0.52 2.41
CA PRO A 33 -8.15 1.00 2.94
C PRO A 33 -7.28 1.58 1.82
N LEU A 34 -6.57 2.66 2.13
CA LEU A 34 -5.65 3.30 1.20
C LEU A 34 -4.59 2.31 0.72
N THR A 35 -4.27 2.35 -0.57
CA THR A 35 -3.19 1.56 -1.17
C THR A 35 -2.05 2.46 -1.65
N VAL A 36 -0.90 1.87 -2.00
CA VAL A 36 0.26 2.65 -2.48
C VAL A 36 -0.08 3.53 -3.69
N ALA A 37 -1.03 3.09 -4.53
CA ALA A 37 -1.47 3.85 -5.71
C ALA A 37 -2.30 5.10 -5.38
N ASP A 38 -2.94 5.15 -4.20
CA ASP A 38 -3.85 6.23 -3.83
C ASP A 38 -3.12 7.42 -3.17
N ILE A 39 -1.82 7.28 -2.89
CA ILE A 39 -1.01 8.26 -2.16
C ILE A 39 -0.69 9.45 -3.04
N ARG A 40 -0.99 10.66 -2.54
CA ARG A 40 -0.62 11.92 -3.15
C ARG A 40 0.59 12.54 -2.43
N PRO A 41 1.41 13.34 -3.12
CA PRO A 41 2.47 14.11 -2.49
C PRO A 41 1.92 14.94 -1.31
N GLY A 42 2.47 14.74 -0.11
CA GLY A 42 2.04 15.41 1.12
C GLY A 42 1.12 14.58 2.04
N MET A 43 0.54 13.48 1.56
CA MET A 43 -0.29 12.57 2.38
C MET A 43 0.52 11.68 3.34
N GLU A 44 1.83 11.55 3.13
CA GLU A 44 2.70 10.75 3.99
C GLU A 44 4.03 11.44 4.30
N ASN A 45 4.73 10.90 5.29
CA ASN A 45 6.13 11.23 5.52
C ASN A 45 7.02 10.59 4.44
N HIS A 46 8.17 11.20 4.19
CA HIS A 46 9.15 10.57 3.31
C HIS A 46 9.63 9.26 3.93
N ARG A 47 9.51 8.15 3.19
CA ARG A 47 9.75 6.80 3.68
C ARG A 47 10.94 6.15 3.02
N LEU A 48 11.65 5.37 3.82
CA LEU A 48 12.80 4.59 3.40
C LEU A 48 12.42 3.11 3.45
N GLY A 49 12.80 2.37 2.40
CA GLY A 49 12.57 0.93 2.31
C GLY A 49 11.34 0.57 1.49
N VAL A 50 10.84 -0.66 1.67
CA VAL A 50 9.73 -1.21 0.89
C VAL A 50 8.40 -0.74 1.46
N LEU A 51 7.62 -0.01 0.64
CA LEU A 51 6.24 0.37 0.96
C LEU A 51 5.32 -0.82 0.78
N ARG A 52 4.45 -1.06 1.78
CA ARG A 52 3.41 -2.10 1.76
C ARG A 52 2.04 -1.46 1.93
N ASP A 53 1.02 -2.02 1.30
CA ASP A 53 -0.35 -1.51 1.41
C ASP A 53 -0.87 -1.53 2.86
N SER A 54 -0.51 -2.56 3.64
CA SER A 54 -0.90 -2.66 5.05
C SER A 54 -0.40 -1.50 5.92
N MET A 55 0.67 -0.82 5.52
CA MET A 55 1.15 0.36 6.26
C MET A 55 0.14 1.50 6.19
N PHE A 56 -0.64 1.59 5.12
CA PHE A 56 -1.61 2.65 4.90
C PHE A 56 -2.94 2.38 5.56
N GLN A 57 -3.15 1.20 6.14
CA GLN A 57 -4.26 0.88 7.05
C GLN A 57 -4.07 1.47 8.45
N ASN A 58 -2.85 1.91 8.79
CA ASN A 58 -2.57 2.53 10.07
C ASN A 58 -2.79 4.05 9.98
N PRO A 59 -3.77 4.62 10.68
CA PRO A 59 -4.06 6.05 10.62
C PRO A 59 -2.93 6.92 11.19
N LEU A 60 -2.07 6.37 12.06
CA LEU A 60 -0.92 7.09 12.63
C LEU A 60 0.16 7.41 11.60
N ILE A 61 0.22 6.60 10.56
CA ILE A 61 1.20 6.69 9.49
C ILE A 61 0.81 7.76 8.47
N VAL A 62 -0.49 7.88 8.18
CA VAL A 62 -1.04 8.82 7.18
C VAL A 62 -1.10 10.22 7.78
N LYS A 63 -0.62 11.22 7.04
CA LYS A 63 -0.70 12.62 7.44
C LYS A 63 -2.12 13.13 7.31
N ALA A 64 -2.50 14.01 8.22
CA ALA A 64 -3.74 14.76 8.08
C ALA A 64 -3.60 15.78 6.95
N GLU A 65 -4.51 15.72 5.98
CA GLU A 65 -4.62 16.75 4.96
C GLU A 65 -5.25 18.02 5.56
N LEU A 66 -4.67 19.18 5.26
CA LEU A 66 -5.21 20.45 5.72
C LEU A 66 -6.62 20.67 5.16
N GLY A 67 -7.55 21.08 6.03
CA GLY A 67 -8.94 21.33 5.63
C GLY A 67 -9.79 20.07 5.43
N LYS A 68 -9.25 18.87 5.66
CA LYS A 68 -10.03 17.62 5.65
C LYS A 68 -9.92 16.89 6.99
N PRO A 69 -10.97 16.13 7.38
CA PRO A 69 -10.85 15.18 8.48
C PRO A 69 -9.75 14.17 8.18
N ARG A 70 -9.00 13.79 9.22
CA ARG A 70 -7.97 12.75 9.12
C ARG A 70 -8.57 11.45 8.60
N GLU A 71 -7.97 10.87 7.58
CA GLU A 71 -8.44 9.59 7.04
C GLU A 71 -8.13 8.45 8.01
N ARG A 72 -9.16 7.68 8.39
CA ARG A 72 -9.02 6.58 9.36
C ARG A 72 -8.52 5.27 8.76
N SER A 73 -8.35 5.20 7.43
CA SER A 73 -7.81 4.07 6.67
C SER A 73 -8.35 2.67 7.02
N CYS A 74 -9.51 2.62 7.67
CA CYS A 74 -10.24 1.40 7.98
C CYS A 74 -11.27 1.11 6.90
N SER A 75 -11.57 -0.18 6.72
CA SER A 75 -12.70 -0.59 5.90
C SER A 75 -13.98 -0.15 6.57
N LEU A 76 -14.70 0.77 5.94
CA LEU A 76 -16.00 1.20 6.42
C LEU A 76 -17.09 0.37 5.74
N PRO A 77 -18.16 0.03 6.48
CA PRO A 77 -19.38 -0.50 5.89
C PRO A 77 -19.85 0.34 4.68
N GLY A 78 -20.48 -0.34 3.73
CA GLY A 78 -20.97 0.26 2.49
C GLY A 78 -22.00 1.36 2.68
N ILE A 79 -22.42 1.98 1.59
CA ILE A 79 -23.33 3.14 1.61
C ILE A 79 -24.68 2.83 2.29
N ASP A 80 -25.11 1.58 2.25
CA ASP A 80 -26.38 1.12 2.80
C ASP A 80 -26.33 0.90 4.32
N PHE A 81 -25.17 1.11 4.95
CA PHE A 81 -25.01 0.96 6.39
C PHE A 81 -25.30 2.26 7.13
N ASN A 82 -26.32 2.24 7.97
CA ASN A 82 -26.63 3.33 8.89
C ASN A 82 -25.80 3.20 10.17
N TYR A 83 -24.93 4.18 10.43
CA TYR A 83 -24.16 4.25 11.67
C TYR A 83 -25.04 4.69 12.84
N GLY A 84 -24.75 4.15 14.02
CA GLY A 84 -25.48 4.46 15.27
C GLY A 84 -26.24 3.25 15.81
N LEU A 85 -26.65 3.34 17.07
CA LEU A 85 -27.50 2.33 17.69
C LEU A 85 -28.95 2.65 17.32
N TYR A 86 -29.57 1.78 16.51
CA TYR A 86 -31.02 1.81 16.36
C TYR A 86 -31.63 1.12 17.57
N ILE A 87 -32.10 1.92 18.53
CA ILE A 87 -32.85 1.41 19.68
C ILE A 87 -34.22 1.01 19.15
N ARG A 88 -34.40 -0.28 18.86
CA ARG A 88 -35.74 -0.85 18.70
C ARG A 88 -36.39 -0.78 20.06
N GLY A 89 -37.56 -0.13 20.16
CA GLY A 89 -38.39 -0.18 21.35
C GLY A 89 -38.89 -1.61 21.55
N LEU A 90 -38.08 -2.44 22.19
CA LEU A 90 -38.44 -3.80 22.59
C LEU A 90 -39.14 -3.81 23.95
N ASP A 91 -39.21 -2.67 24.63
CA ASP A 91 -39.72 -2.52 25.99
C ASP A 91 -41.26 -2.59 26.10
N GLY A 92 -41.95 -3.12 25.06
CA GLY A 92 -43.41 -3.21 24.97
C GLY A 92 -44.18 -1.90 25.08
N GLY A 93 -43.48 -0.77 25.21
CA GLY A 93 -44.05 0.56 25.44
C GLY A 93 -44.65 0.72 26.83
N VAL A 94 -45.52 1.73 26.94
CA VAL A 94 -46.24 2.09 28.18
C VAL A 94 -46.96 0.91 28.86
N PRO A 95 -47.66 -0.02 28.15
CA PRO A 95 -48.41 -1.07 28.83
C PRO A 95 -47.51 -2.09 29.55
N GLU A 96 -46.35 -2.44 28.98
CA GLU A 96 -45.44 -3.40 29.61
C GLU A 96 -44.74 -2.78 30.83
N ALA A 97 -44.41 -1.48 30.76
CA ALA A 97 -43.83 -0.71 31.87
C ALA A 97 -44.77 -0.54 33.08
N ILE A 98 -46.08 -0.38 32.84
CA ILE A 98 -47.09 -0.29 33.92
C ILE A 98 -47.49 -1.69 34.43
N GLY A 99 -47.53 -2.69 33.53
CA GLY A 99 -48.05 -4.02 33.82
C GLY A 99 -47.11 -4.96 34.60
N HIS A 100 -45.80 -4.67 34.66
CA HIS A 100 -44.81 -5.56 35.28
C HIS A 100 -43.95 -4.84 36.33
N TRP A 101 -43.98 -5.33 37.57
CA TRP A 101 -43.10 -4.85 38.64
C TRP A 101 -41.74 -5.56 38.58
N ASN A 102 -40.76 -4.98 37.87
CA ASN A 102 -39.40 -5.53 37.83
C ASN A 102 -38.63 -5.21 39.12
N VAL A 103 -38.40 -6.22 39.96
CA VAL A 103 -37.52 -6.09 41.13
C VAL A 103 -36.07 -6.18 40.67
N PHE A 104 -35.29 -5.11 40.93
CA PHE A 104 -33.85 -5.09 40.62
C PHE A 104 -33.13 -6.21 41.38
N LYS A 105 -32.67 -7.24 40.66
CA LYS A 105 -31.80 -8.27 41.21
C LYS A 105 -30.39 -7.69 41.26
N GLN A 106 -29.87 -7.46 42.46
CA GLN A 106 -28.45 -7.12 42.62
C GLN A 106 -27.61 -8.18 41.92
N GLN A 107 -26.81 -7.77 40.94
CA GLN A 107 -25.80 -8.65 40.38
C GLN A 107 -24.86 -9.05 41.52
N PRO A 108 -24.59 -10.35 41.74
CA PRO A 108 -23.62 -10.76 42.74
C PRO A 108 -22.30 -10.03 42.44
N THR A 109 -21.75 -9.35 43.45
CA THR A 109 -20.46 -8.68 43.33
C THR A 109 -19.45 -9.69 42.81
N CYS A 110 -18.97 -9.50 41.58
CA CYS A 110 -17.95 -10.37 41.01
C CYS A 110 -16.77 -10.41 42.00
N PRO A 111 -16.34 -11.59 42.48
CA PRO A 111 -15.21 -11.67 43.39
C PRO A 111 -14.00 -11.05 42.69
N HIS A 112 -13.36 -10.08 43.34
CA HIS A 112 -12.18 -9.42 42.79
C HIS A 112 -11.08 -10.48 42.61
N GLU A 113 -10.79 -10.84 41.36
CA GLU A 113 -9.75 -11.82 41.07
C GLU A 113 -8.37 -11.21 41.39
N MET A 114 -7.79 -11.61 42.53
CA MET A 114 -6.43 -11.24 42.88
C MET A 114 -5.45 -11.64 41.77
N LYS A 115 -4.52 -10.74 41.44
CA LYS A 115 -3.55 -10.94 40.36
C LYS A 115 -2.60 -12.10 40.67
N ARG A 116 -2.32 -12.95 39.67
CA ARG A 116 -1.36 -14.07 39.79
C ARG A 116 0.08 -13.59 39.96
N ASN A 117 0.84 -14.28 40.82
CA ASN A 117 2.26 -14.04 41.06
C ASN A 117 3.15 -14.92 40.19
N TYR A 118 3.36 -14.50 38.93
CA TYR A 118 4.18 -15.26 37.98
C TYR A 118 5.64 -15.43 38.42
N ILE A 119 6.20 -14.51 39.21
CA ILE A 119 7.59 -14.60 39.67
C ILE A 119 7.73 -15.76 40.67
N ALA A 120 6.83 -15.85 41.65
CA ALA A 120 6.81 -16.94 42.61
C ALA A 120 6.58 -18.30 41.92
N MET A 121 5.60 -18.37 41.01
CA MET A 121 5.32 -19.57 40.22
C MET A 121 6.54 -20.03 39.41
N ASN A 122 7.18 -19.12 38.68
CA ASN A 122 8.35 -19.46 37.86
C ASN A 122 9.54 -19.89 38.73
N ARG A 123 9.75 -19.25 39.88
CA ARG A 123 10.79 -19.68 40.84
C ARG A 123 10.51 -21.09 41.38
N GLY A 124 9.24 -21.41 41.66
CA GLY A 124 8.81 -22.74 42.06
C GLY A 124 9.03 -23.79 40.96
N ALA A 125 8.67 -23.47 39.72
CA ALA A 125 8.88 -24.35 38.56
C ALA A 125 10.37 -24.68 38.37
N VAL A 126 11.24 -23.67 38.46
CA VAL A 126 12.70 -23.87 38.38
C VAL A 126 13.21 -24.73 39.55
N LYS A 127 12.70 -24.54 40.78
CA LYS A 127 13.04 -25.39 41.92
C LYS A 127 12.57 -26.85 41.73
N ALA A 128 11.47 -27.06 41.03
CA ALA A 128 10.95 -28.38 40.66
C ALA A 128 11.67 -28.99 39.44
N GLY A 129 12.65 -28.31 38.85
CA GLY A 129 13.40 -28.78 37.68
C GLY A 129 12.67 -28.60 36.35
N LEU A 130 11.57 -27.84 36.31
CA LEU A 130 10.80 -27.57 35.09
C LEU A 130 11.38 -26.38 34.34
N VAL A 131 11.99 -26.64 33.19
CA VAL A 131 12.72 -25.62 32.41
C VAL A 131 12.02 -25.34 31.07
N THR A 132 11.17 -26.25 30.60
CA THR A 132 10.47 -26.09 29.33
C THR A 132 9.28 -25.15 29.47
N ALA A 133 8.94 -24.43 28.39
CA ALA A 133 7.78 -23.52 28.37
C ALA A 133 6.45 -24.25 28.66
N ARG A 134 6.28 -25.45 28.10
CA ARG A 134 5.08 -26.28 28.31
C ARG A 134 4.94 -26.75 29.76
N GLU A 135 6.05 -27.15 30.38
CA GLU A 135 6.09 -27.56 31.78
C GLU A 135 5.77 -26.38 32.71
N ASN A 136 6.31 -25.20 32.41
CA ASN A 136 5.99 -23.98 33.14
C ASN A 136 4.51 -23.60 33.05
N LEU A 137 3.87 -23.81 31.89
CA LEU A 137 2.42 -23.59 31.74
C LEU A 137 1.63 -24.55 32.64
N LEU A 138 1.93 -25.86 32.57
CA LEU A 138 1.29 -26.86 33.42
C LEU A 138 1.52 -26.59 34.91
N TYR A 139 2.73 -26.16 35.28
CA TYR A 139 3.05 -25.82 36.66
C TYR A 139 2.22 -24.63 37.18
N ARG A 140 1.96 -23.62 36.33
CA ARG A 140 1.13 -22.45 36.67
C ARG A 140 -0.35 -22.80 36.80
N GLU A 141 -0.83 -23.77 36.03
CA GLU A 141 -2.21 -24.26 36.14
C GLU A 141 -2.43 -25.03 37.44
N LEU A 142 -1.44 -25.84 37.85
CA LEU A 142 -1.50 -26.64 39.07
C LEU A 142 -1.21 -25.83 40.34
N ASN A 143 -0.43 -24.76 40.26
CA ASN A 143 0.00 -23.96 41.42
C ASN A 143 -0.43 -22.48 41.28
N ASP A 144 -1.68 -22.16 41.64
CA ASP A 144 -2.21 -20.80 41.58
C ASP A 144 -1.80 -19.95 42.81
N VAL A 145 -0.63 -19.31 42.73
CA VAL A 145 -0.16 -18.34 43.74
C VAL A 145 -0.64 -16.92 43.38
N ARG A 146 -1.45 -16.30 44.23
CA ARG A 146 -1.97 -14.93 44.03
C ARG A 146 -1.22 -13.91 44.89
N ILE A 147 -1.09 -12.69 44.37
CA ILE A 147 -0.49 -11.55 45.09
C ILE A 147 -1.55 -10.99 46.04
N SER A 148 -1.18 -10.82 47.31
CA SER A 148 -2.03 -10.13 48.27
C SER A 148 -1.90 -8.61 48.10
N ASP A 149 -2.99 -7.85 48.31
CA ASP A 149 -2.96 -6.38 48.22
C ASP A 149 -2.00 -5.72 49.26
N GLN A 150 -1.56 -6.48 50.26
CA GLN A 150 -0.65 -6.03 51.32
C GLN A 150 0.82 -5.99 50.83
N ASP A 151 1.21 -6.83 49.87
CA ASP A 151 2.61 -6.99 49.45
C ASP A 151 3.10 -5.83 48.55
N ASP A 152 2.22 -5.24 47.74
CA ASP A 152 2.56 -4.08 46.90
C ASP A 152 2.95 -2.84 47.74
N ARG A 153 2.50 -2.77 49.00
CA ARG A 153 2.81 -1.65 49.89
C ARG A 153 4.23 -1.74 50.48
N ARG A 154 4.87 -2.92 50.45
CA ARG A 154 6.19 -3.15 51.09
C ARG A 154 7.40 -2.97 50.16
N GLN A 155 7.19 -2.81 48.85
CA GLN A 155 8.26 -2.80 47.83
C GLN A 155 8.86 -1.40 47.53
N LYS A 156 8.66 -0.39 48.38
CA LYS A 156 9.11 1.00 48.12
C LYS A 156 10.22 1.49 49.05
N GLU A 157 11.10 0.62 49.54
CA GLU A 157 12.35 1.11 50.12
C GLU A 157 13.39 1.32 49.01
N PRO A 158 13.94 2.53 48.86
CA PRO A 158 14.99 2.77 47.87
C PRO A 158 16.23 1.94 48.23
N PRO A 159 16.95 1.39 47.24
CA PRO A 159 18.13 0.58 47.52
C PRO A 159 19.16 1.39 48.30
N SER A 160 19.73 0.79 49.35
CA SER A 160 20.78 1.41 50.15
C SER A 160 22.03 1.60 49.30
N VAL A 161 22.42 2.85 49.09
CA VAL A 161 23.60 3.22 48.32
C VAL A 161 24.78 3.42 49.28
N PRO A 162 25.95 2.78 49.06
CA PRO A 162 27.09 2.93 49.96
C PRO A 162 27.67 4.36 49.95
N PRO A 163 28.32 4.83 51.04
CA PRO A 163 28.76 6.24 51.16
C PRO A 163 29.88 6.65 50.19
N ASN A 164 30.58 5.70 49.55
CA ASN A 164 31.83 5.93 48.84
C ASN A 164 31.75 5.67 47.33
N ILE A 165 30.54 5.63 46.77
CA ILE A 165 30.36 5.58 45.31
C ILE A 165 30.47 6.98 44.72
N THR A 166 31.48 7.19 43.87
CA THR A 166 31.53 8.35 42.99
C THR A 166 30.59 8.09 41.80
N PHE A 167 29.43 8.74 41.80
CA PHE A 167 28.56 8.78 40.63
C PHE A 167 29.11 9.78 39.61
N GLY A 168 29.24 9.36 38.35
CA GLY A 168 29.49 10.26 37.23
C GLY A 168 30.60 9.77 36.31
N ILE A 169 30.22 9.46 35.07
CA ILE A 169 31.13 9.47 33.92
C ILE A 169 31.32 10.95 33.55
N ARG A 170 32.56 11.40 33.27
CA ARG A 170 32.81 12.77 32.77
C ARG A 170 31.82 13.05 31.64
N SER A 171 31.04 14.13 31.74
CA SER A 171 29.98 14.38 30.77
C SER A 171 30.58 14.45 29.39
N ARG A 172 30.18 13.51 28.52
CA ARG A 172 30.39 13.66 27.09
C ARG A 172 29.84 15.05 26.73
N PRO A 173 30.56 15.88 25.96
CA PRO A 173 30.02 17.18 25.55
C PRO A 173 28.61 16.95 25.02
N SER A 174 27.65 17.70 25.55
CA SER A 174 26.25 17.50 25.21
C SER A 174 26.13 17.57 23.69
N THR A 175 25.42 16.60 23.11
CA THR A 175 25.01 16.69 21.71
C THR A 175 24.45 18.09 21.50
N PRO A 176 24.98 18.89 20.56
CA PRO A 176 24.60 20.29 20.42
C PRO A 176 23.08 20.37 20.29
N PHE A 177 22.44 20.97 21.30
CA PHE A 177 20.99 20.93 21.45
C PHE A 177 20.26 21.51 20.23
N PHE A 178 20.91 22.47 19.56
CA PHE A 178 20.45 23.06 18.32
C PHE A 178 20.27 22.03 17.19
N ASP A 179 21.21 21.10 17.02
CA ASP A 179 21.11 20.05 15.99
C ASP A 179 19.96 19.06 16.28
N LEU A 180 19.59 18.89 17.57
CA LEU A 180 18.43 18.10 17.97
C LEU A 180 17.12 18.82 17.64
N LEU A 181 17.01 20.12 17.96
CA LEU A 181 15.83 20.93 17.62
C LEU A 181 15.61 21.05 16.11
N GLN A 182 16.69 21.11 15.34
CA GLN A 182 16.62 21.18 13.87
C GLN A 182 16.44 19.81 13.20
N HIS A 183 16.37 18.72 13.97
CA HIS A 183 16.30 17.35 13.46
C HIS A 183 17.46 16.99 12.49
N ARG A 184 18.64 17.60 12.68
CA ARG A 184 19.77 17.46 11.74
C ARG A 184 20.26 16.02 11.64
N TYR A 185 20.31 15.30 12.77
CA TYR A 185 20.68 13.88 12.79
C TYR A 185 19.69 12.99 12.04
N GLN A 186 18.39 13.29 12.14
CA GLN A 186 17.37 12.58 11.34
C GLN A 186 17.61 12.82 9.86
N GLN A 187 17.92 14.05 9.45
CA GLN A 187 18.19 14.39 8.06
C GLN A 187 19.44 13.66 7.54
N LEU A 188 20.54 13.68 8.29
CA LEU A 188 21.79 12.97 7.94
C LEU A 188 21.53 11.47 7.77
N TRP A 189 20.87 10.85 8.74
CA TRP A 189 20.55 9.43 8.66
C TRP A 189 19.66 9.10 7.45
N VAL A 190 18.66 9.93 7.15
CA VAL A 190 17.82 9.75 5.95
C VAL A 190 18.63 9.87 4.67
N GLN A 191 19.58 10.80 4.59
CA GLN A 191 20.47 10.97 3.44
C GLN A 191 21.40 9.76 3.27
N GLU A 192 22.01 9.27 4.35
CA GLU A 192 22.85 8.06 4.33
C GLU A 192 22.07 6.84 3.85
N GLN A 193 20.85 6.64 4.35
CA GLN A 193 19.98 5.55 3.90
C GLN A 193 19.62 5.65 2.42
N LYS A 194 19.35 6.86 1.90
CA LYS A 194 19.12 7.09 0.46
C LYS A 194 20.36 6.74 -0.35
N ALA A 195 21.54 7.20 0.08
CA ALA A 195 22.80 6.92 -0.59
C ALA A 195 23.08 5.41 -0.63
N ALA A 196 22.87 4.71 0.49
CA ALA A 196 23.02 3.26 0.56
C ALA A 196 22.05 2.52 -0.38
N GLN A 197 20.78 2.92 -0.43
CA GLN A 197 19.80 2.33 -1.35
C GLN A 197 20.14 2.58 -2.82
N GLN A 198 20.63 3.79 -3.14
CA GLN A 198 21.12 4.10 -4.49
C GLN A 198 22.33 3.25 -4.87
N ALA A 199 23.30 3.09 -3.96
CA ALA A 199 24.47 2.24 -4.15
C ALA A 199 24.07 0.78 -4.41
N ILE A 200 23.18 0.21 -3.59
CA ILE A 200 22.64 -1.16 -3.78
C ILE A 200 21.94 -1.29 -5.14
N LYS A 201 21.16 -0.28 -5.56
CA LYS A 201 20.46 -0.29 -6.85
C LYS A 201 21.44 -0.23 -8.02
N LEU A 202 22.50 0.55 -7.93
CA LEU A 202 23.57 0.62 -8.93
C LEU A 202 24.34 -0.70 -9.01
N GLU A 203 24.71 -1.30 -7.88
CA GLU A 203 25.37 -2.60 -7.82
C GLU A 203 24.49 -3.70 -8.44
N LYS A 204 23.19 -3.73 -8.13
CA LYS A 204 22.23 -4.66 -8.77
C LYS A 204 22.15 -4.46 -10.27
N LYS A 205 22.08 -3.21 -10.75
CA LYS A 205 22.11 -2.92 -12.20
C LYS A 205 23.42 -3.39 -12.84
N GLN A 206 24.56 -3.15 -12.19
CA GLN A 206 25.87 -3.59 -12.65
C GLN A 206 25.95 -5.11 -12.73
N LYS A 207 25.45 -5.84 -11.73
CA LYS A 207 25.35 -7.31 -11.75
C LYS A 207 24.45 -7.82 -12.87
N VAL A 208 23.32 -7.15 -13.14
CA VAL A 208 22.44 -7.49 -14.29
C VAL A 208 23.15 -7.24 -15.63
N ILE A 209 23.96 -6.17 -15.74
CA ILE A 209 24.74 -5.88 -16.93
C ILE A 209 25.86 -6.92 -17.14
N LEU A 210 26.59 -7.28 -16.08
CA LEU A 210 27.59 -8.35 -16.09
C LEU A 210 26.96 -9.72 -16.37
N GLY A 211 25.74 -9.95 -15.91
CA GLY A 211 24.93 -11.13 -16.19
C GLY A 211 24.30 -11.14 -17.59
N LYS A 212 24.57 -10.16 -18.46
CA LYS A 212 24.28 -10.32 -19.89
C LYS A 212 25.14 -11.48 -20.39
N LEU A 213 24.50 -12.63 -20.56
CA LEU A 213 25.10 -13.81 -21.15
C LEU A 213 25.80 -13.39 -22.44
N TYR A 214 27.12 -13.55 -22.51
CA TYR A 214 27.85 -13.30 -23.74
C TYR A 214 27.22 -14.15 -24.84
N GLU A 215 26.95 -13.54 -25.99
CA GLU A 215 26.40 -14.29 -27.12
C GLU A 215 27.42 -15.32 -27.55
N THR A 216 27.06 -16.60 -27.48
CA THR A 216 27.87 -17.68 -28.01
C THR A 216 28.02 -17.51 -29.53
N ARG A 217 29.07 -18.11 -30.10
CA ARG A 217 29.33 -18.07 -31.56
C ARG A 217 28.10 -18.49 -32.37
N SER A 218 27.30 -19.44 -31.87
CA SER A 218 26.04 -19.85 -32.51
C SER A 218 24.96 -18.76 -32.50
N CYS A 219 24.80 -18.00 -31.41
CA CYS A 219 23.90 -16.85 -31.34
C CYS A 219 24.34 -15.74 -32.31
N GLN A 220 25.64 -15.47 -32.39
CA GLN A 220 26.20 -14.49 -33.33
C GLN A 220 25.94 -14.90 -34.78
N LEU A 221 26.18 -16.17 -35.13
CA LEU A 221 25.94 -16.69 -36.48
C LEU A 221 24.45 -16.68 -36.85
N ARG A 222 23.52 -16.92 -35.91
CA ARG A 222 22.07 -16.79 -36.16
C ARG A 222 21.64 -15.36 -36.49
N LYS A 223 22.33 -14.35 -35.93
CA LYS A 223 22.02 -12.93 -36.16
C LYS A 223 22.76 -12.33 -37.35
N TYR A 224 23.85 -12.97 -37.78
CA TYR A 224 24.64 -12.51 -38.89
C TYR A 224 23.85 -12.61 -40.20
N LYS A 225 23.69 -11.46 -40.87
CA LYS A 225 23.11 -11.39 -42.22
C LYS A 225 24.27 -11.17 -43.21
N PRO A 226 24.46 -12.04 -44.21
CA PRO A 226 25.52 -11.84 -45.19
C PRO A 226 25.28 -10.53 -45.97
N PRO A 227 26.31 -9.73 -46.24
CA PRO A 227 26.17 -8.51 -47.02
C PRO A 227 25.74 -8.88 -48.44
N VAL A 228 24.54 -8.46 -48.85
CA VAL A 228 24.06 -8.69 -50.21
C VAL A 228 24.22 -7.43 -51.06
N LYS A 229 24.75 -7.58 -52.27
CA LYS A 229 24.79 -6.51 -53.26
C LYS A 229 23.36 -6.16 -53.64
N LEU A 230 22.92 -4.95 -53.28
CA LEU A 230 21.62 -4.43 -53.68
C LEU A 230 21.74 -3.90 -55.10
N ASP A 231 21.61 -4.80 -56.07
CA ASP A 231 21.48 -4.36 -57.46
C ASP A 231 20.19 -3.55 -57.58
N ALA A 232 20.27 -2.41 -58.27
CA ALA A 232 19.11 -1.59 -58.54
C ALA A 232 18.06 -2.45 -59.26
N LEU A 233 16.80 -2.40 -58.81
CA LEU A 233 15.73 -3.06 -59.54
C LEU A 233 15.74 -2.53 -60.98
N TRP A 234 15.63 -3.44 -61.94
CA TRP A 234 15.62 -3.07 -63.35
C TRP A 234 14.53 -2.04 -63.59
N HIS A 235 14.92 -0.91 -64.16
CA HIS A 235 14.03 0.21 -64.44
C HIS A 235 14.08 0.54 -65.92
N MET A 236 12.93 0.66 -66.57
CA MET A 236 12.89 1.15 -67.94
C MET A 236 13.43 2.59 -68.02
N PRO A 237 14.31 2.92 -68.98
CA PRO A 237 14.88 4.27 -69.10
C PRO A 237 13.83 5.38 -69.25
N HIS A 238 12.74 5.08 -69.96
CA HIS A 238 11.66 6.04 -70.20
C HIS A 238 10.96 6.49 -68.90
N PHE A 239 10.91 5.64 -67.88
CA PHE A 239 10.21 5.94 -66.63
C PHE A 239 11.12 6.50 -65.53
N GLN A 240 12.44 6.64 -65.74
CA GLN A 240 13.35 7.10 -64.67
C GLN A 240 13.01 8.51 -64.14
N LYS A 241 12.43 9.36 -64.99
CA LYS A 241 12.04 10.73 -64.63
C LYS A 241 10.60 10.83 -64.10
N VAL A 242 9.81 9.77 -64.18
CA VAL A 242 8.40 9.78 -63.80
C VAL A 242 8.29 9.30 -62.34
N GLY A 243 7.76 10.16 -61.48
CA GLY A 243 7.51 9.82 -60.08
C GLY A 243 6.42 8.76 -59.93
N ARG A 244 6.34 8.15 -58.74
CA ARG A 244 5.25 7.22 -58.44
C ARG A 244 3.90 7.96 -58.53
N HIS A 245 2.91 7.33 -59.15
CA HIS A 245 1.55 7.88 -59.25
C HIS A 245 0.57 7.27 -58.25
N LEU A 246 0.92 6.12 -57.68
CA LEU A 246 0.14 5.43 -56.66
C LEU A 246 1.00 5.24 -55.41
N ASP A 247 0.53 5.73 -54.28
CA ASP A 247 1.05 5.38 -52.95
C ASP A 247 0.15 4.30 -52.36
N THR A 248 0.64 3.06 -52.39
CA THR A 248 -0.05 1.89 -51.83
C THR A 248 0.08 1.77 -50.32
N PHE A 249 0.91 2.62 -49.69
CA PHE A 249 1.16 2.61 -48.25
C PHE A 249 0.38 3.75 -47.56
N PRO A 250 -0.24 3.50 -46.39
CA PRO A 250 -0.97 4.53 -45.64
C PRO A 250 -0.10 5.70 -45.17
N THR A 251 1.18 5.44 -44.86
CA THR A 251 2.15 6.47 -44.43
C THR A 251 3.53 6.22 -45.07
N GLU A 252 4.35 7.28 -45.21
CA GLU A 252 5.73 7.14 -45.70
C GLU A 252 6.60 6.30 -44.74
N ALA A 253 6.28 6.30 -43.44
CA ALA A 253 6.93 5.42 -42.47
C ALA A 253 6.63 3.94 -42.74
N ASP A 254 5.39 3.59 -43.11
CA ASP A 254 5.01 2.23 -43.52
C ASP A 254 5.75 1.80 -44.77
N ARG A 255 5.88 2.71 -45.73
CA ARG A 255 6.63 2.47 -46.96
C ARG A 255 8.11 2.18 -46.70
N GLN A 256 8.76 2.99 -45.87
CA GLN A 256 10.16 2.76 -45.50
C GLN A 256 10.33 1.45 -44.74
N ARG A 257 9.38 1.09 -43.85
CA ARG A 257 9.37 -0.20 -43.17
C ARG A 257 9.25 -1.37 -44.15
N ALA A 258 8.35 -1.28 -45.12
CA ALA A 258 8.15 -2.32 -46.14
C ALA A 258 9.38 -2.49 -47.03
N LEU A 259 9.98 -1.40 -47.52
CA LEU A 259 11.21 -1.45 -48.32
C LEU A 259 12.39 -1.98 -47.51
N LYS A 260 12.48 -1.64 -46.22
CA LYS A 260 13.49 -2.20 -45.31
C LYS A 260 13.30 -3.70 -45.12
N ALA A 261 12.07 -4.16 -44.86
CA ALA A 261 11.76 -5.58 -44.74
C ALA A 261 12.11 -6.35 -46.04
N HIS A 262 11.73 -5.82 -47.20
CA HIS A 262 12.09 -6.40 -48.49
C HIS A 262 13.61 -6.53 -48.69
N ARG A 263 14.39 -5.52 -48.29
CA ARG A 263 15.86 -5.57 -48.32
C ARG A 263 16.42 -6.60 -47.35
N GLU A 264 15.82 -6.75 -46.17
CA GLU A 264 16.26 -7.72 -45.16
C GLU A 264 15.99 -9.17 -45.57
N GLU A 265 14.92 -9.43 -46.32
CA GLU A 265 14.59 -10.76 -46.87
C GLU A 265 15.42 -11.14 -48.10
N TYR A 266 16.12 -10.17 -48.72
CA TYR A 266 16.85 -10.38 -49.96
C TYR A 266 17.91 -11.49 -49.84
N ALA A 267 18.58 -11.60 -48.69
CA ALA A 267 19.54 -12.67 -48.40
C ALA A 267 18.90 -14.07 -48.38
N VAL A 268 17.64 -14.18 -47.99
CA VAL A 268 16.88 -15.45 -47.90
C VAL A 268 16.34 -15.87 -49.27
N ARG A 269 16.07 -14.91 -50.16
CA ARG A 269 15.46 -15.13 -51.48
C ARG A 269 16.48 -15.44 -52.59
N GLN A 270 17.78 -15.40 -52.28
CA GLN A 270 18.87 -15.72 -53.19
C GLN A 270 19.14 -17.23 -53.18
N GLY A 271 18.94 -17.90 -54.31
CA GLY A 271 19.16 -19.34 -54.48
C GLY A 271 18.56 -19.83 -55.80
N THR A 272 19.05 -20.96 -56.32
CA THR A 272 18.68 -21.50 -57.66
C THR A 272 17.17 -21.66 -57.86
N LEU A 273 16.44 -21.94 -56.77
CA LEU A 273 14.99 -22.13 -56.77
C LEU A 273 14.20 -20.92 -56.22
N ARG A 274 14.85 -19.87 -55.69
CA ARG A 274 14.21 -18.67 -55.08
C ARG A 274 13.13 -18.97 -54.01
N MET A 275 13.19 -20.15 -53.38
CA MET A 275 12.17 -20.69 -52.45
C MET A 275 12.46 -20.44 -50.95
N GLY A 276 13.38 -19.54 -50.62
CA GLY A 276 13.84 -19.36 -49.24
C GLY A 276 14.88 -20.39 -48.82
N ASN A 277 15.47 -20.20 -47.63
CA ASN A 277 16.59 -20.98 -47.05
C ASN A 277 16.26 -22.47 -46.72
N TYR A 278 15.57 -23.19 -47.59
CA TYR A 278 15.23 -24.62 -47.40
C TYR A 278 16.01 -25.57 -48.29
N THR A 279 17.04 -25.11 -49.00
CA THR A 279 17.87 -25.99 -49.83
C THR A 279 19.33 -25.58 -49.73
N HIS A 280 20.06 -26.28 -48.87
CA HIS A 280 21.49 -26.50 -49.10
C HIS A 280 21.66 -27.94 -49.61
N PRO A 281 22.63 -28.20 -50.50
CA PRO A 281 23.02 -29.56 -50.89
C PRO A 281 23.56 -30.36 -49.70
#